data_AF-A0A3R7K2X3-F1
#
_entry.id   AF-A0A3R7K2X3-F1
#
_cell.length_a   1.000
_cell.length_b   1.000
_cell.length_c   1.000
_cell.angle_alpha   90.00
_cell.angle_beta   90.00
_cell.angle_gamma   90.00
#
_symmetry.space_group_name_H-M   'P 1'
#
loop_
_entity.id
_entity.type
_entity.pdbx_description
1 polymer ?
#
loop_
_entity_poly.entity_id
_entity_poly.type
_entity_poly.pdbx_seq_one_letter_code
_entity_poly.pdbx_strand_id
1 'polypeptide(L)'
;MTNLVTDTKGLFKHGVPGFAYNNVYRCFPNNDNGLLFRLVNDKRQWAFYNDTEKMVFRVNAKIGKGSQVKPLGRAKLTKMDWGVKEQWGWEVTVVVGPGRTERFLEGSVEGFQIDFQSEVVSEDDVEFENGLPTVKYDSVYKCLKGHGNGLLFRLVLRDSLSEECTWSYYNDTKDYVMEVEVTFADKTCVEPLGKTRVEHDPANKKGVVYKIAVSPLRTESFLRGRPCDYRQSFV
;
A
#
# COMPACT_ATOMS: atom_id res chain seq x y z
N MET A 1 10.65 11.34 2.80
CA MET A 1 12.08 11.20 3.16
C MET A 1 12.22 10.08 4.17
N THR A 2 13.27 9.25 4.06
CA THR A 2 13.61 8.23 5.05
C THR A 2 14.62 8.79 6.07
N ASN A 3 14.48 8.51 7.36
CA ASN A 3 15.37 9.07 8.40
C ASN A 3 16.39 8.05 8.88
N LEU A 4 17.68 8.40 8.89
CA LEU A 4 18.75 7.56 9.41
C LEU A 4 18.52 7.29 10.90
N VAL A 5 18.70 6.04 11.31
CA VAL A 5 18.63 5.62 12.71
C VAL A 5 20.05 5.38 13.22
N THR A 6 20.39 6.03 14.34
CA THR A 6 21.72 5.95 14.97
C THR A 6 21.80 4.91 16.08
N ASP A 7 20.68 4.59 16.73
CA ASP A 7 20.57 3.51 17.73
C ASP A 7 19.55 2.47 17.27
N THR A 8 20.02 1.23 17.08
CA THR A 8 19.21 0.11 16.59
C THR A 8 18.68 -0.78 17.71
N LYS A 9 19.02 -0.52 18.98
CA LYS A 9 18.58 -1.34 20.11
C LYS A 9 17.06 -1.26 20.26
N GLY A 10 16.38 -2.40 20.15
CA GLY A 10 14.91 -2.48 20.23
C GLY A 10 14.18 -1.81 19.07
N LEU A 11 14.87 -1.52 17.96
CA LEU A 11 14.28 -0.83 16.80
C LEU A 11 13.16 -1.66 16.13
N PHE A 12 13.40 -2.96 15.98
CA PHE A 12 12.48 -3.89 15.36
C PHE A 12 11.63 -4.58 16.43
N LYS A 13 10.32 -4.57 16.23
CA LYS A 13 9.32 -5.08 17.17
C LYS A 13 8.84 -6.48 16.82
N HIS A 14 8.74 -6.82 15.53
CA HIS A 14 8.08 -8.04 15.05
C HIS A 14 9.05 -8.98 14.32
N GLY A 15 10.36 -8.78 14.51
CA GLY A 15 11.39 -9.68 14.01
C GLY A 15 12.74 -8.98 13.86
N VAL A 16 13.58 -9.54 12.99
CA VAL A 16 14.88 -8.95 12.62
C VAL A 16 15.07 -9.03 11.10
N PRO A 17 15.76 -8.04 10.50
CA PRO A 17 16.05 -8.09 9.06
C PRO A 17 16.92 -9.29 8.66
N GLY A 18 16.49 -9.99 7.60
CA GLY A 18 17.26 -11.05 6.94
C GLY A 18 18.33 -10.52 5.98
N PHE A 19 18.94 -9.37 6.26
CA PHE A 19 19.90 -8.70 5.39
C PHE A 19 20.94 -7.96 6.24
N ALA A 20 22.22 -8.17 5.95
CA ALA A 20 23.30 -7.46 6.64
C ALA A 20 23.34 -6.00 6.18
N TYR A 21 23.38 -5.07 7.14
CA TYR A 21 23.36 -3.63 6.89
C TYR A 21 24.31 -2.88 7.82
N ASN A 22 24.76 -1.73 7.37
CA ASN A 22 25.57 -0.78 8.16
C ASN A 22 24.73 0.46 8.50
N ASN A 23 23.80 0.83 7.61
CA ASN A 23 22.87 1.94 7.79
C ASN A 23 21.43 1.45 7.69
N VAL A 24 20.57 1.95 8.56
CA VAL A 24 19.13 1.68 8.55
C VAL A 24 18.37 3.01 8.61
N TYR A 25 17.31 3.12 7.83
CA TYR A 25 16.48 4.31 7.76
C TYR A 25 15.00 3.94 7.99
N ARG A 26 14.30 4.70 8.84
CA ARG A 26 12.83 4.60 8.97
C ARG A 26 12.18 5.20 7.74
N CYS A 27 11.29 4.47 7.09
CA CYS A 27 10.50 4.98 5.98
C CYS A 27 9.30 5.82 6.46
N PHE A 28 8.73 5.47 7.62
CA PHE A 28 7.61 6.19 8.25
C PHE A 28 8.01 6.70 9.65
N PRO A 29 8.89 7.71 9.76
CA PRO A 29 9.49 8.11 11.03
C PRO A 29 8.49 8.62 12.08
N ASN A 30 7.29 9.04 11.66
CA ASN A 30 6.25 9.56 12.53
C ASN A 30 5.18 8.50 12.87
N ASN A 31 5.37 7.25 12.46
CA ASN A 31 4.40 6.17 12.64
C ASN A 31 5.05 5.00 13.38
N ASP A 32 4.53 4.71 14.57
CA ASP A 32 4.97 3.61 15.42
C ASP A 32 6.52 3.52 15.53
N ASN A 33 7.15 2.39 15.19
CA ASN A 33 8.60 2.24 15.22
C ASN A 33 9.31 2.61 13.91
N GLY A 34 8.55 2.96 12.87
CA GLY A 34 9.02 3.17 11.50
C GLY A 34 8.32 2.33 10.45
N LEU A 35 7.63 1.24 10.84
CA LEU A 35 6.87 0.26 10.04
C LEU A 35 7.67 -0.48 8.95
N LEU A 36 8.34 0.26 8.08
CA LEU A 36 9.19 -0.23 7.00
C LEU A 36 10.56 0.45 7.13
N PHE A 37 11.62 -0.33 6.92
CA PHE A 37 12.99 0.11 7.10
C PHE A 37 13.78 -0.09 5.81
N ARG A 38 14.45 0.96 5.33
CA ARG A 38 15.45 0.86 4.27
C ARG A 38 16.79 0.50 4.88
N LEU A 39 17.40 -0.56 4.41
CA LEU A 39 18.67 -1.10 4.88
C LEU A 39 19.73 -0.91 3.80
N VAL A 40 20.90 -0.40 4.17
CA VAL A 40 22.01 -0.15 3.25
C VAL A 40 23.30 -0.72 3.83
N ASN A 41 24.07 -1.42 3.01
CA ASN A 41 25.36 -2.01 3.41
C ASN A 41 26.55 -1.43 2.63
N ASP A 42 27.76 -1.80 3.04
CA ASP A 42 29.01 -1.33 2.44
C ASP A 42 29.22 -1.81 0.98
N LYS A 43 28.51 -2.87 0.57
CA LYS A 43 28.46 -3.32 -0.84
C LYS A 43 27.55 -2.46 -1.71
N ARG A 44 27.06 -1.32 -1.19
CA ARG A 44 26.09 -0.44 -1.84
C ARG A 44 24.81 -1.16 -2.25
N GLN A 45 24.40 -2.13 -1.44
CA GLN A 45 23.15 -2.87 -1.64
C GLN A 45 22.07 -2.29 -0.74
N TRP A 46 20.88 -2.14 -1.30
CA TRP A 46 19.69 -1.69 -0.60
C TRP A 46 18.74 -2.87 -0.44
N ALA A 47 18.09 -2.91 0.72
CA ALA A 47 16.97 -3.82 1.00
C ALA A 47 15.90 -3.06 1.79
N PHE A 48 14.70 -3.63 1.83
CA PHE A 48 13.62 -3.15 2.67
C PHE A 48 13.17 -4.26 3.63
N TYR A 49 13.05 -3.93 4.90
CA TYR A 49 12.49 -4.80 5.92
C TYR A 49 11.15 -4.24 6.40
N ASN A 50 10.11 -5.04 6.26
CA ASN A 50 8.78 -4.75 6.75
C ASN A 50 8.62 -5.36 8.14
N ASP A 51 8.55 -4.50 9.14
CA ASP A 51 8.42 -4.90 10.54
C ASP A 51 6.96 -4.84 11.02
N THR A 52 6.00 -4.91 10.09
CA THR A 52 4.59 -5.06 10.43
C THR A 52 4.18 -6.52 10.35
N GLU A 53 3.15 -6.91 11.10
CA GLU A 53 2.60 -8.27 11.07
C GLU A 53 1.56 -8.47 9.97
N LYS A 54 0.98 -7.39 9.46
CA LYS A 54 -0.20 -7.43 8.60
C LYS A 54 -0.20 -6.48 7.42
N MET A 55 0.83 -5.65 7.21
CA MET A 55 0.87 -4.78 6.03
C MET A 55 1.80 -5.36 4.97
N VAL A 56 1.43 -5.20 3.70
CA VAL A 56 2.31 -5.35 2.55
C VAL A 56 2.70 -3.96 2.09
N PHE A 57 3.99 -3.72 1.84
CA PHE A 57 4.46 -2.48 1.25
C PHE A 57 4.90 -2.70 -0.20
N ARG A 58 4.37 -1.90 -1.13
CA ARG A 58 4.96 -1.73 -2.45
C ARG A 58 5.87 -0.50 -2.41
N VAL A 59 7.14 -0.73 -2.68
CA VAL A 59 8.16 0.32 -2.80
C VAL A 59 8.36 0.63 -4.27
N ASN A 60 8.26 1.90 -4.65
CA ASN A 60 8.64 2.40 -5.97
C ASN A 60 9.74 3.46 -5.78
N ALA A 61 10.86 3.32 -6.47
CA ALA A 61 11.92 4.32 -6.46
C ALA A 61 12.24 4.81 -7.87
N LYS A 62 12.26 6.13 -8.04
CA LYS A 62 12.88 6.81 -9.19
C LYS A 62 14.33 7.07 -8.87
N ILE A 63 15.22 6.65 -9.75
CA ILE A 63 16.67 6.72 -9.58
C ILE A 63 17.27 7.63 -10.65
N GLY A 64 18.21 8.48 -10.24
CA GLY A 64 18.82 9.49 -11.11
C GLY A 64 19.53 8.88 -12.32
N LYS A 65 19.50 9.57 -13.46
CA LYS A 65 20.02 9.05 -14.74
C LYS A 65 21.51 8.72 -14.77
N GLY A 66 22.32 9.35 -13.91
CA GLY A 66 23.75 9.05 -13.77
C GLY A 66 24.04 7.81 -12.92
N SER A 67 23.02 7.22 -12.29
CA SER A 67 23.16 6.06 -11.43
C SER A 67 23.54 4.80 -12.22
N GLN A 68 24.40 3.99 -11.62
CA GLN A 68 24.83 2.69 -12.12
C GLN A 68 24.29 1.63 -11.17
N VAL A 69 23.11 1.09 -11.47
CA VAL A 69 22.38 0.18 -10.57
C VAL A 69 21.92 -1.08 -11.30
N LYS A 70 21.82 -2.18 -10.54
CA LYS A 70 21.15 -3.43 -10.97
C LYS A 70 20.09 -3.82 -9.94
N PRO A 71 18.97 -4.43 -10.37
CA PRO A 71 17.98 -4.95 -9.43
C PRO A 71 18.57 -6.13 -8.66
N LEU A 72 18.08 -6.35 -7.44
CA LEU A 72 18.38 -7.53 -6.65
C LEU A 72 17.12 -8.32 -6.33
N GLY A 73 17.24 -9.64 -6.27
CA GLY A 73 16.15 -10.52 -5.84
C GLY A 73 14.90 -10.37 -6.70
N ARG A 74 13.78 -10.00 -6.06
CA ARG A 74 12.46 -9.86 -6.70
C ARG A 74 12.19 -8.45 -7.23
N ALA A 75 13.12 -7.51 -7.04
CA ALA A 75 12.94 -6.16 -7.52
C ALA A 75 12.95 -6.10 -9.06
N LYS A 76 12.11 -5.24 -9.62
CA LYS A 76 12.06 -4.98 -11.06
C LYS A 76 12.71 -3.62 -11.34
N LEU A 77 13.66 -3.57 -12.27
CA LEU A 77 14.29 -2.34 -12.77
C LEU A 77 13.78 -2.08 -14.19
N THR A 78 13.19 -0.91 -14.41
CA THR A 78 12.71 -0.46 -15.72
C THR A 78 13.48 0.79 -16.12
N LYS A 79 14.00 0.83 -17.35
CA LYS A 79 14.57 2.06 -17.90
C LYS A 79 13.44 3.02 -18.21
N MET A 80 13.56 4.25 -17.76
CA MET A 80 12.59 5.29 -18.05
C MET A 80 12.95 5.93 -19.41
N ASP A 81 12.09 5.81 -20.42
CA ASP A 81 12.27 6.44 -21.74
C ASP A 81 11.87 7.92 -21.69
N TRP A 82 12.82 8.85 -21.93
CA TRP A 82 12.49 10.28 -21.94
C TRP A 82 13.31 11.15 -22.89
N GLY A 83 12.64 12.22 -23.33
CA GLY A 83 13.26 13.41 -23.90
C GLY A 83 14.00 14.29 -22.88
N VAL A 84 14.55 15.40 -23.37
CA VAL A 84 15.77 16.09 -22.90
C VAL A 84 15.72 16.73 -21.48
N LYS A 85 14.61 16.68 -20.74
CA LYS A 85 14.42 17.46 -19.49
C LYS A 85 14.24 16.71 -18.18
N GLU A 86 14.36 15.39 -18.11
CA GLU A 86 14.20 14.67 -16.83
C GLU A 86 15.52 14.23 -16.17
N GLN A 87 15.57 14.31 -14.84
CA GLN A 87 16.72 13.96 -13.99
C GLN A 87 16.76 12.47 -13.61
N TRP A 88 15.65 11.77 -13.80
CA TRP A 88 15.48 10.34 -13.49
C TRP A 88 15.78 9.48 -14.73
N GLY A 89 16.40 8.32 -14.54
CA GLY A 89 16.69 7.38 -15.62
C GLY A 89 16.17 5.96 -15.39
N TRP A 90 15.81 5.63 -14.15
CA TRP A 90 15.35 4.29 -13.81
C TRP A 90 14.19 4.30 -12.82
N GLU A 91 13.30 3.32 -12.95
CA GLU A 91 12.29 2.97 -11.96
C GLU A 91 12.64 1.61 -11.34
N VAL A 92 12.60 1.51 -10.02
CA VAL A 92 12.79 0.24 -9.29
C VAL A 92 11.58 -0.04 -8.41
N THR A 93 10.99 -1.23 -8.54
CA THR A 93 9.84 -1.63 -7.73
C THR A 93 10.07 -2.94 -6.99
N VAL A 94 9.58 -3.05 -5.76
CA VAL A 94 9.54 -4.31 -5.00
C VAL A 94 8.33 -4.34 -4.07
N VAL A 95 7.79 -5.53 -3.80
CA VAL A 95 6.71 -5.76 -2.83
C VAL A 95 7.30 -6.48 -1.62
N VAL A 96 7.08 -5.95 -0.42
CA VAL A 96 7.65 -6.43 0.85
C VAL A 96 6.50 -6.87 1.77
N GLY A 97 6.32 -8.17 1.92
CA GLY A 97 5.30 -8.75 2.81
C GLY A 97 5.62 -8.57 4.30
N PRO A 98 4.64 -8.81 5.20
CA PRO A 98 4.84 -8.71 6.64
C PRO A 98 6.01 -9.54 7.16
N GLY A 99 6.83 -8.98 8.04
CA GLY A 99 8.01 -9.64 8.61
C GLY A 99 9.09 -10.03 7.60
N ARG A 100 8.98 -9.63 6.32
CA ARG A 100 9.94 -10.02 5.26
C ARG A 100 11.00 -8.95 5.03
N THR A 101 12.17 -9.40 4.60
CA THR A 101 13.21 -8.56 4.02
C THR A 101 13.36 -8.87 2.53
N GLU A 102 13.21 -7.85 1.70
CA GLU A 102 13.37 -7.98 0.25
C GLU A 102 14.57 -7.14 -0.21
N ARG A 103 15.47 -7.75 -0.99
CA ARG A 103 16.57 -7.03 -1.64
C ARG A 103 16.00 -6.14 -2.74
N PHE A 104 16.61 -4.97 -2.94
CA PHE A 104 16.06 -3.95 -3.83
C PHE A 104 16.99 -3.66 -5.01
N LEU A 105 18.17 -3.09 -4.75
CA LEU A 105 19.13 -2.74 -5.79
C LEU A 105 20.56 -2.80 -5.26
N GLU A 106 21.52 -2.83 -6.17
CA GLU A 106 22.96 -2.70 -5.90
C GLU A 106 23.57 -1.69 -6.86
N GLY A 107 24.44 -0.82 -6.35
CA GLY A 107 25.27 0.05 -7.17
C GLY A 107 25.37 1.49 -6.69
N SER A 108 25.79 2.39 -7.57
CA SER A 108 25.93 3.82 -7.26
C SER A 108 24.64 4.56 -7.58
N VAL A 109 24.05 5.22 -6.59
CA VAL A 109 22.81 6.00 -6.72
C VAL A 109 23.11 7.50 -6.68
N GLU A 110 22.87 8.19 -7.79
CA GLU A 110 23.03 9.65 -7.94
C GLU A 110 21.67 10.35 -7.84
N GLY A 111 21.16 10.44 -6.62
CA GLY A 111 19.82 10.98 -6.35
C GLY A 111 18.71 9.95 -6.52
N PHE A 112 17.71 10.03 -5.64
CA PHE A 112 16.56 9.13 -5.66
C PHE A 112 15.32 9.82 -5.08
N GLN A 113 14.16 9.35 -5.52
CA GLN A 113 12.87 9.56 -4.87
C GLN A 113 12.25 8.20 -4.61
N ILE A 114 11.69 7.98 -3.43
CA ILE A 114 11.00 6.72 -3.08
C ILE A 114 9.60 7.06 -2.62
N ASP A 115 8.63 6.37 -3.22
CA ASP A 115 7.23 6.40 -2.87
C ASP A 115 6.83 5.03 -2.31
N PHE A 116 6.00 5.04 -1.27
CA PHE A 116 5.54 3.84 -0.59
C PHE A 116 4.03 3.73 -0.70
N GLN A 117 3.55 2.55 -1.05
CA GLN A 117 2.14 2.19 -0.96
C GLN A 117 2.02 1.04 0.03
N SER A 118 1.05 1.10 0.93
CA SER A 118 0.82 0.05 1.92
C SER A 118 -0.61 -0.41 1.87
N GLU A 119 -0.81 -1.73 1.90
CA GLU A 119 -2.12 -2.34 2.07
C GLU A 119 -2.04 -3.35 3.23
N VAL A 120 -3.13 -3.52 3.98
CA VAL A 120 -3.22 -4.66 4.91
C VAL A 120 -3.23 -5.95 4.06
N VAL A 121 -2.73 -7.09 4.54
CA VAL A 121 -2.87 -8.38 3.86
C VAL A 121 -4.35 -8.75 3.80
N SER A 122 -4.79 -9.31 2.68
CA SER A 122 -6.10 -9.94 2.60
C SER A 122 -6.17 -11.13 3.55
N GLU A 123 -7.37 -11.41 4.05
CA GLU A 123 -7.61 -12.55 4.93
C GLU A 123 -8.05 -13.72 4.03
N ASP A 124 -7.33 -14.84 4.04
CA ASP A 124 -7.66 -16.00 3.21
C ASP A 124 -8.86 -16.80 3.78
N ASP A 125 -9.01 -16.83 5.11
CA ASP A 125 -10.09 -17.54 5.83
C ASP A 125 -11.07 -16.54 6.48
N VAL A 126 -11.88 -15.88 5.67
CA VAL A 126 -12.98 -15.03 6.17
C VAL A 126 -14.27 -15.82 6.27
N GLU A 127 -14.78 -15.96 7.48
CA GLU A 127 -16.15 -16.42 7.74
C GLU A 127 -17.11 -15.24 7.83
N PHE A 128 -18.12 -15.24 6.95
CA PHE A 128 -19.27 -14.35 7.05
C PHE A 128 -20.34 -15.03 7.92
N GLU A 129 -20.90 -14.29 8.87
CA GLU A 129 -21.80 -14.83 9.89
C GLU A 129 -23.27 -14.72 9.49
N ASN A 130 -23.66 -13.67 8.75
CA ASN A 130 -25.08 -13.35 8.55
C ASN A 130 -25.54 -13.41 7.09
N GLY A 131 -24.61 -13.43 6.14
CA GLY A 131 -24.89 -13.67 4.73
C GLY A 131 -23.61 -13.85 3.93
N LEU A 132 -23.69 -13.63 2.62
CA LEU A 132 -22.54 -13.71 1.73
C LEU A 132 -22.49 -12.50 0.79
N PRO A 133 -21.29 -12.03 0.41
CA PRO A 133 -21.15 -11.08 -0.67
C PRO A 133 -21.79 -11.54 -1.98
N THR A 134 -22.35 -10.59 -2.74
CA THR A 134 -22.97 -10.88 -4.04
C THR A 134 -22.06 -10.63 -5.24
N VAL A 135 -20.83 -10.15 -5.01
CA VAL A 135 -19.83 -9.89 -6.06
C VAL A 135 -18.68 -10.88 -5.97
N LYS A 136 -18.01 -11.12 -7.10
CA LYS A 136 -16.74 -11.85 -7.13
C LYS A 136 -15.62 -10.99 -6.57
N TYR A 137 -14.67 -11.61 -5.89
CA TYR A 137 -13.47 -10.99 -5.35
C TYR A 137 -12.34 -12.03 -5.32
N ASP A 138 -11.10 -11.56 -5.38
CA ASP A 138 -9.89 -12.36 -5.16
C ASP A 138 -9.25 -12.10 -3.79
N SER A 139 -9.60 -10.97 -3.17
CA SER A 139 -9.04 -10.52 -1.90
C SER A 139 -10.16 -9.93 -1.04
N VAL A 140 -10.16 -10.23 0.26
CA VAL A 140 -11.11 -9.67 1.22
C VAL A 140 -10.37 -9.10 2.44
N TYR A 141 -10.87 -7.98 2.97
CA TYR A 141 -10.29 -7.29 4.11
C TYR A 141 -11.38 -6.94 5.13
N LYS A 142 -11.17 -7.32 6.40
CA LYS A 142 -11.99 -6.88 7.53
C LYS A 142 -11.75 -5.38 7.79
N CYS A 143 -12.79 -4.56 7.71
CA CYS A 143 -12.71 -3.11 7.91
C CYS A 143 -12.71 -2.72 9.40
N LEU A 144 -13.51 -3.41 10.23
CA LEU A 144 -13.61 -3.15 11.68
C LEU A 144 -12.95 -4.29 12.47
N LYS A 145 -11.62 -4.37 12.39
CA LYS A 145 -10.85 -5.42 13.10
C LYS A 145 -11.01 -5.25 14.63
N GLY A 146 -11.27 -6.35 15.32
CA GLY A 146 -11.52 -6.37 16.77
C GLY A 146 -13.00 -6.35 17.17
N HIS A 147 -13.92 -6.23 16.20
CA HIS A 147 -15.36 -6.29 16.43
C HIS A 147 -15.96 -7.51 15.69
N GLY A 148 -16.37 -8.53 16.44
CA GLY A 148 -16.98 -9.75 15.89
C GLY A 148 -16.13 -10.37 14.77
N ASN A 149 -16.79 -10.79 13.68
CA ASN A 149 -16.11 -11.32 12.49
C ASN A 149 -15.41 -10.25 11.62
N GLY A 150 -15.54 -8.96 11.94
CA GLY A 150 -15.06 -7.83 11.15
C GLY A 150 -16.16 -6.88 10.69
N LEU A 151 -17.44 -7.30 10.76
CA LEU A 151 -18.70 -6.57 10.50
C LEU A 151 -18.88 -6.01 9.08
N LEU A 152 -17.87 -5.33 8.56
CA LEU A 152 -17.81 -4.75 7.23
C LEU A 152 -16.56 -5.28 6.53
N PHE A 153 -16.71 -5.67 5.27
CA PHE A 153 -15.67 -6.29 4.49
C PHE A 153 -15.43 -5.53 3.19
N ARG A 154 -14.18 -5.14 2.94
CA ARG A 154 -13.75 -4.63 1.63
C ARG A 154 -13.38 -5.81 0.75
N LEU A 155 -14.04 -5.91 -0.39
CA LEU A 155 -13.87 -6.95 -1.38
C LEU A 155 -13.14 -6.35 -2.58
N VAL A 156 -12.04 -6.97 -2.99
CA VAL A 156 -11.23 -6.49 -4.10
C VAL A 156 -11.17 -7.57 -5.18
N LEU A 157 -11.40 -7.14 -6.42
CA LEU A 157 -11.21 -7.95 -7.61
C LEU A 157 -10.19 -7.25 -8.49
N ARG A 158 -9.02 -7.85 -8.68
CA ARG A 158 -7.94 -7.32 -9.53
C ARG A 158 -8.13 -7.79 -10.96
N ASP A 159 -7.87 -6.89 -11.90
CA ASP A 159 -7.76 -7.26 -13.30
C ASP A 159 -6.41 -7.94 -13.51
N SER A 160 -6.37 -9.12 -14.14
CA SER A 160 -5.12 -9.81 -14.41
C SER A 160 -4.34 -9.20 -15.59
N LEU A 161 -5.01 -8.43 -16.45
CA LEU A 161 -4.45 -7.82 -17.65
C LEU A 161 -4.06 -6.35 -17.46
N SER A 162 -4.62 -5.68 -16.45
CA SER A 162 -4.29 -4.31 -16.08
C SER A 162 -3.94 -4.21 -14.61
N GLU A 163 -3.14 -3.23 -14.17
CA GLU A 163 -2.89 -3.02 -12.74
C GLU A 163 -4.12 -2.44 -11.98
N GLU A 164 -5.31 -2.46 -12.60
CA GLU A 164 -6.55 -1.97 -12.00
C GLU A 164 -7.21 -3.00 -11.07
N CYS A 165 -8.04 -2.49 -10.17
CA CYS A 165 -8.91 -3.31 -9.35
C CYS A 165 -10.27 -2.63 -9.17
N THR A 166 -11.26 -3.44 -8.81
CA THR A 166 -12.57 -2.98 -8.37
C THR A 166 -12.70 -3.23 -6.88
N TRP A 167 -13.16 -2.23 -6.14
CA TRP A 167 -13.50 -2.37 -4.73
C TRP A 167 -15.01 -2.37 -4.56
N SER A 168 -15.49 -3.26 -3.71
CA SER A 168 -16.86 -3.29 -3.20
C SER A 168 -16.83 -3.45 -1.69
N TYR A 169 -17.93 -3.11 -1.03
CA TYR A 169 -18.09 -3.33 0.40
C TYR A 169 -19.29 -4.22 0.67
N TYR A 170 -19.09 -5.20 1.56
CA TYR A 170 -20.16 -6.05 2.09
C TYR A 170 -20.34 -5.79 3.58
N ASN A 171 -21.56 -5.41 3.95
CA ASN A 171 -21.95 -5.24 5.34
C ASN A 171 -22.61 -6.54 5.81
N ASP A 172 -21.94 -7.25 6.71
CA ASP A 172 -22.41 -8.51 7.27
C ASP A 172 -23.19 -8.32 8.58
N THR A 173 -23.56 -7.08 8.93
CA THR A 173 -24.46 -6.84 10.06
C THR A 173 -25.92 -6.98 9.63
N LYS A 174 -26.81 -7.20 10.61
CA LYS A 174 -28.26 -7.27 10.42
C LYS A 174 -28.99 -5.95 10.68
N ASP A 175 -28.39 -5.09 11.51
CA ASP A 175 -29.10 -3.95 12.12
C ASP A 175 -28.47 -2.59 11.85
N TYR A 176 -27.23 -2.54 11.34
CA TYR A 176 -26.48 -1.29 11.17
C TYR A 176 -26.26 -0.99 9.70
N VAL A 177 -26.51 0.26 9.29
CA VAL A 177 -26.00 0.77 8.02
C VAL A 177 -24.57 1.22 8.26
N MET A 178 -23.64 0.71 7.46
CA MET A 178 -22.22 1.08 7.55
C MET A 178 -21.92 2.21 6.59
N GLU A 179 -21.31 3.29 7.08
CA GLU A 179 -20.82 4.38 6.24
C GLU A 179 -19.32 4.21 5.99
N VAL A 180 -18.95 4.25 4.71
CA VAL A 180 -17.57 4.16 4.26
C VAL A 180 -17.18 5.48 3.62
N GLU A 181 -16.06 6.04 4.08
CA GLU A 181 -15.42 7.20 3.47
C GLU A 181 -13.98 6.85 3.09
N VAL A 182 -13.60 7.17 1.86
CA VAL A 182 -12.22 7.03 1.39
C VAL A 182 -11.76 8.32 0.72
N THR A 183 -10.70 8.91 1.24
CA THR A 183 -10.02 10.09 0.68
C THR A 183 -8.85 9.63 -0.16
N PHE A 184 -8.76 10.09 -1.41
CA PHE A 184 -7.65 9.86 -2.33
C PHE A 184 -6.89 11.16 -2.58
N ALA A 185 -5.56 11.09 -2.64
CA ALA A 185 -4.72 12.25 -2.95
C ALA A 185 -4.81 12.69 -4.43
N ASP A 186 -5.13 11.77 -5.34
CA ASP A 186 -5.30 12.06 -6.77
C ASP A 186 -6.56 11.37 -7.32
N LYS A 187 -7.52 12.17 -7.77
CA LYS A 187 -8.78 11.69 -8.35
C LYS A 187 -8.61 10.95 -9.67
N THR A 188 -7.50 11.11 -10.37
CA THR A 188 -7.28 10.49 -11.69
C THR A 188 -6.98 9.00 -11.60
N CYS A 189 -6.66 8.50 -10.41
CA CYS A 189 -6.32 7.10 -10.18
C CYS A 189 -7.54 6.20 -9.96
N VAL A 190 -8.73 6.78 -9.76
CA VAL A 190 -9.95 6.04 -9.39
C VAL A 190 -11.19 6.64 -10.04
N GLU A 191 -12.18 5.80 -10.29
CA GLU A 191 -13.50 6.16 -10.80
C GLU A 191 -14.57 5.62 -9.84
N PRO A 192 -15.60 6.42 -9.51
CA PRO A 192 -16.65 5.98 -8.58
C PRO A 192 -17.58 4.99 -9.30
N LEU A 193 -18.05 3.99 -8.56
CA LEU A 193 -19.02 3.03 -9.06
C LEU A 193 -20.34 3.11 -8.27
N GLY A 194 -21.43 2.70 -8.93
CA GLY A 194 -22.71 2.49 -8.28
C GLY A 194 -23.24 3.75 -7.58
N LYS A 195 -23.55 3.61 -6.28
CA LYS A 195 -24.12 4.68 -5.44
C LYS A 195 -23.07 5.55 -4.75
N THR A 196 -21.80 5.42 -5.13
CA THR A 196 -20.70 6.15 -4.50
C THR A 196 -20.85 7.64 -4.74
N ARG A 197 -20.95 8.38 -3.63
CA ARG A 197 -20.99 9.84 -3.62
C ARG A 197 -19.58 10.37 -3.70
N VAL A 198 -19.41 11.47 -4.43
CA VAL A 198 -18.12 12.09 -4.67
C VAL A 198 -18.13 13.51 -4.12
N GLU A 199 -17.17 13.82 -3.26
CA GLU A 199 -16.96 15.14 -2.67
C GLU A 199 -15.53 15.62 -2.97
N HIS A 200 -15.34 16.93 -3.01
CA HIS A 200 -14.01 17.52 -3.17
C HIS A 200 -13.23 17.47 -1.86
N ASP A 201 -11.94 17.13 -1.93
CA ASP A 201 -11.05 17.27 -0.77
C ASP A 201 -10.71 18.76 -0.56
N PRO A 202 -11.14 19.39 0.54
CA PRO A 202 -10.85 20.80 0.80
C PRO A 202 -9.36 21.08 1.02
N ALA A 203 -8.59 20.08 1.46
CA ALA A 203 -7.16 20.20 1.73
C ALA A 203 -6.30 19.97 0.47
N ASN A 204 -6.84 19.29 -0.55
CA ASN A 204 -6.10 18.93 -1.75
C ASN A 204 -6.95 19.07 -3.03
N LYS A 205 -6.62 20.07 -3.86
CA LYS A 205 -7.33 20.33 -5.13
C LYS A 205 -7.32 19.17 -6.14
N LYS A 206 -6.33 18.27 -6.06
CA LYS A 206 -6.26 17.05 -6.88
C LYS A 206 -6.96 15.86 -6.21
N GLY A 207 -7.18 15.96 -4.91
CA GLY A 207 -7.80 14.92 -4.11
C GLY A 207 -9.30 14.83 -4.30
N VAL A 208 -9.85 13.72 -3.82
CA VAL A 208 -11.28 13.44 -3.87
C VAL A 208 -11.69 12.56 -2.70
N VAL A 209 -12.91 12.75 -2.21
CA VAL A 209 -13.49 11.95 -1.12
C VAL A 209 -14.66 11.15 -1.69
N TYR A 210 -14.60 9.83 -1.57
CA TYR A 210 -15.68 8.92 -1.98
C TYR A 210 -16.40 8.41 -0.74
N LYS A 211 -17.74 8.45 -0.77
CA LYS A 211 -18.60 8.00 0.34
C LYS A 211 -19.67 7.03 -0.13
N ILE A 212 -19.92 5.99 0.65
CA ILE A 212 -21.04 5.07 0.39
C ILE A 212 -21.65 4.57 1.70
N ALA A 213 -22.98 4.44 1.72
CA ALA A 213 -23.70 3.78 2.79
C ALA A 213 -24.06 2.36 2.35
N VAL A 214 -23.68 1.35 3.14
CA VAL A 214 -23.89 -0.07 2.85
C VAL A 214 -24.90 -0.61 3.84
N SER A 215 -26.11 -0.92 3.37
CA SER A 215 -27.17 -1.45 4.22
C SER A 215 -26.85 -2.86 4.74
N PRO A 216 -27.48 -3.29 5.86
CA PRO A 216 -27.36 -4.66 6.38
C PRO A 216 -27.50 -5.74 5.30
N LEU A 217 -26.58 -6.71 5.31
CA LEU A 217 -26.51 -7.84 4.39
C LEU A 217 -26.44 -7.48 2.90
N ARG A 218 -26.00 -6.25 2.57
CA ARG A 218 -25.85 -5.79 1.18
C ARG A 218 -24.38 -5.66 0.79
N THR A 219 -24.14 -5.91 -0.49
CA THR A 219 -22.89 -5.59 -1.16
C THR A 219 -23.12 -4.41 -2.09
N GLU A 220 -22.26 -3.41 -2.01
CA GLU A 220 -22.30 -2.23 -2.88
C GLU A 220 -20.93 -2.02 -3.54
N SER A 221 -20.93 -1.84 -4.87
CA SER A 221 -19.71 -1.47 -5.61
C SER A 221 -19.31 -0.04 -5.26
N PHE A 222 -18.00 0.18 -5.08
CA PHE A 222 -17.48 1.45 -4.58
C PHE A 222 -16.67 2.19 -5.64
N LEU A 223 -15.63 1.56 -6.20
CA LEU A 223 -14.77 2.20 -7.20
C LEU A 223 -14.08 1.18 -8.10
N ARG A 224 -13.55 1.69 -9.23
CA ARG A 224 -12.57 1.02 -10.08
C ARG A 224 -11.34 1.89 -10.29
N GLY A 225 -10.17 1.29 -10.46
CA GLY A 225 -8.95 1.99 -10.88
C GLY A 225 -7.70 1.43 -10.22
N ARG A 226 -6.71 2.30 -9.98
CA ARG A 226 -5.46 1.99 -9.27
C ARG A 226 -5.35 2.82 -7.98
N PRO A 227 -6.10 2.47 -6.92
CA PRO A 227 -6.04 3.16 -5.64
C PRO A 227 -4.60 3.32 -5.14
N CYS A 228 -4.17 4.56 -4.96
CA CYS A 228 -2.89 4.90 -4.36
C CYS A 228 -3.07 6.10 -3.43
N ASP A 229 -2.23 6.17 -2.40
CA ASP A 229 -2.20 7.28 -1.43
C ASP A 229 -3.59 7.69 -0.92
N TYR A 230 -4.22 6.77 -0.17
CA TYR A 230 -5.58 6.91 0.32
C TYR A 230 -5.69 6.72 1.84
N ARG A 231 -6.70 7.36 2.43
CA ARG A 231 -7.12 7.14 3.82
C ARG A 231 -8.57 6.70 3.82
N GLN A 232 -8.90 5.72 4.66
CA GLN A 232 -10.26 5.21 4.80
C GLN A 232 -10.74 5.33 6.25
N SER A 233 -12.04 5.58 6.41
CA SER A 233 -12.73 5.57 7.69
C SER A 233 -14.08 4.88 7.54
N PHE A 234 -14.53 4.25 8.63
CA PHE A 234 -15.76 3.47 8.71
C PHE A 234 -16.53 3.93 9.93
N VAL A 235 -17.85 4.11 9.78
CA VAL A 235 -18.77 4.51 10.86
C VAL A 235 -19.97 3.58 10.87
#